data_AF-A0A5S9M2H8-F1
#
_entry.id   AF-A0A5S9M2H8-F1
#
_cell.length_a   1.000
_cell.length_b   1.000
_cell.length_c   1.000
_cell.angle_alpha   90.00
_cell.angle_beta   90.00
_cell.angle_gamma   90.00
#
_symmetry.space_group_name_H-M   'P 1'
#
loop_
_entity.id
_entity.type
_entity.pdbx_description
1 polymer ?
#
loop_
_entity_poly.entity_id
_entity_poly.type
_entity_poly.pdbx_seq_one_letter_code
_entity_poly.pdbx_strand_id
1 'polypeptide(L)'
;MPMISMGQKYYKELLDEDVSNLYVDTIEEAFSSLEPNVQEKAETILTQGTPADWRGMASIEAIGQEFQIENTHLIKPGVGETTRVLLRRIPWKILIQPGSQEKLKHILLLAEDRGVPVIEYANMSYTCCGLIRPLEQTS
;
A
#
# COMPACT_ATOMS: atom_id res chain seq x y z
N MET A 1 26.51 -14.66 5.21
CA MET A 1 25.20 -15.34 5.24
C MET A 1 24.18 -14.29 4.82
N PRO A 2 23.41 -14.46 3.73
CA PRO A 2 22.55 -13.39 3.24
C PRO A 2 21.50 -13.09 4.30
N MET A 3 21.38 -11.82 4.69
CA MET A 3 20.30 -11.37 5.57
C MET A 3 18.99 -11.49 4.80
N ILE A 4 18.14 -12.42 5.20
CA ILE A 4 16.78 -12.50 4.67
C ILE A 4 15.96 -11.42 5.38
N SER A 5 15.70 -10.33 4.68
CA SER A 5 14.68 -9.35 5.03
C SER A 5 13.29 -10.01 4.96
N MET A 6 12.49 -9.91 6.03
CA MET A 6 11.12 -10.45 6.02
C MET A 6 10.30 -9.74 4.94
N GLY A 7 9.88 -10.48 3.92
CA GLY A 7 9.06 -9.97 2.81
C GLY A 7 9.72 -10.01 1.43
N GLN A 8 10.99 -10.43 1.34
CA GLN A 8 11.67 -10.65 0.07
C GLN A 8 11.69 -12.14 -0.30
N LYS A 9 11.62 -12.45 -1.60
CA LYS A 9 11.75 -13.81 -2.10
C LYS A 9 13.19 -14.06 -2.50
N TYR A 10 13.80 -15.08 -1.89
CA TYR A 10 15.16 -15.50 -2.19
C TYR A 10 15.18 -16.49 -3.35
N TYR A 11 16.04 -16.24 -4.33
CA TYR A 11 16.27 -17.11 -5.49
C TYR A 11 17.74 -17.48 -5.53
N LYS A 12 18.06 -18.74 -5.20
CA LYS A 12 19.44 -19.20 -5.08
C LYS A 12 20.18 -19.16 -6.42
N GLU A 13 19.46 -19.40 -7.50
CA GLU A 13 19.94 -19.41 -8.87
C GLU A 13 20.38 -18.03 -9.39
N LEU A 14 19.99 -16.95 -8.72
CA LEU A 14 20.35 -15.56 -9.08
C LEU A 14 21.41 -14.97 -8.14
N LEU A 15 22.12 -15.79 -7.36
CA LEU A 15 23.09 -15.29 -6.38
C LEU A 15 24.20 -14.44 -7.01
N ASP A 16 24.61 -14.80 -8.24
CA ASP A 16 25.65 -14.07 -8.98
C ASP A 16 25.17 -12.68 -9.46
N GLU A 17 23.86 -12.43 -9.46
CA GLU A 17 23.21 -11.15 -9.81
C GLU A 17 22.67 -10.40 -8.57
N ASP A 18 22.88 -10.94 -7.36
CA ASP A 18 22.31 -10.37 -6.14
C ASP A 18 23.04 -9.08 -5.72
N VAL A 19 22.32 -7.96 -5.83
CA VAL A 19 22.75 -6.62 -5.42
C VAL A 19 22.04 -6.13 -4.16
N SER A 20 21.38 -7.01 -3.41
CA SER A 20 20.58 -6.62 -2.24
C SER A 20 21.42 -5.92 -1.17
N ASN A 21 22.62 -6.43 -0.88
CA ASN A 21 23.52 -5.78 0.08
C ASN A 21 24.02 -4.44 -0.47
N LEU A 22 24.44 -4.39 -1.74
CA LEU A 22 24.86 -3.14 -2.38
C LEU A 22 23.77 -2.06 -2.28
N TYR A 23 22.51 -2.43 -2.50
CA TYR A 23 21.38 -1.51 -2.37
C TYR A 23 21.23 -0.97 -0.94
N VAL A 24 21.32 -1.84 0.07
CA VAL A 24 21.26 -1.45 1.49
C VAL A 24 22.45 -0.55 1.83
N ASP A 25 23.67 -0.96 1.48
CA ASP A 25 24.90 -0.21 1.73
C ASP A 25 24.82 1.20 1.11
N THR A 26 24.32 1.31 -0.12
CA THR A 26 24.14 2.60 -0.82
C THR A 26 23.17 3.53 -0.08
N ILE A 27 22.11 3.00 0.53
CA ILE A 27 21.18 3.80 1.35
C ILE A 27 21.84 4.20 2.67
N GLU A 28 22.58 3.28 3.30
CA GLU A 28 23.28 3.54 4.57
C GLU A 28 24.35 4.62 4.42
N GLU A 29 25.05 4.69 3.28
CA GLU A 29 26.01 5.76 2.98
C GLU A 29 25.37 7.16 3.08
N ALA A 30 24.10 7.30 2.69
CA ALA A 30 23.37 8.55 2.80
C ALA A 30 23.10 8.97 4.25
N PHE A 31 23.17 8.04 5.23
CA PHE A 31 22.92 8.36 6.63
C PHE A 31 23.99 9.28 7.22
N SER A 32 25.21 9.25 6.67
CA SER A 32 26.29 10.18 7.07
C SER A 32 25.94 11.66 6.81
N SER A 33 25.00 11.92 5.90
CA SER A 33 24.52 13.27 5.58
C SER A 33 23.35 13.75 6.44
N LEU A 34 22.91 12.95 7.42
CA LEU A 34 21.79 13.29 8.29
C LEU A 34 22.14 14.42 9.26
N GLU A 35 21.11 15.18 9.64
CA GLU A 35 21.23 16.30 10.58
C GLU A 35 21.81 15.85 11.94
N PRO A 36 22.66 16.67 12.60
CA PRO A 36 23.31 16.32 13.86
C PRO A 36 22.34 15.96 15.00
N ASN A 37 21.08 16.40 14.91
CA ASN A 37 20.04 16.19 15.93
C ASN A 37 19.08 15.02 15.64
N VAL A 38 19.37 14.17 14.66
CA VAL A 38 18.50 13.02 14.35
C VAL A 38 18.34 12.07 15.54
N GLN A 39 19.42 11.82 16.29
CA GLN A 39 19.37 10.92 17.44
C GLN A 39 18.49 11.48 18.57
N GLU A 40 18.66 12.76 18.93
CA GLU A 40 17.83 13.45 19.92
C GLU A 40 16.34 13.49 19.51
N LYS A 41 16.07 13.76 18.21
CA LYS A 41 14.71 13.72 17.66
C LYS A 41 14.10 12.32 17.75
N ALA A 42 14.88 11.28 17.42
CA ALA A 42 14.43 9.89 17.51
C ALA A 42 14.12 9.50 18.96
N GLU A 43 15.01 9.84 19.90
CA GLU A 43 14.80 9.62 21.34
C GLU A 43 13.55 10.36 21.85
N THR A 44 13.32 11.60 21.39
CA THR A 44 12.10 12.36 21.71
C THR A 44 10.84 11.66 21.21
N ILE A 45 10.83 11.17 19.97
CA ILE A 45 9.68 10.46 19.40
C ILE A 45 9.41 9.15 20.15
N LEU A 46 10.46 8.40 20.49
CA LEU A 46 10.35 7.13 21.23
C LEU A 46 9.84 7.34 22.65
N THR A 47 10.28 8.41 23.33
CA THR A 47 9.87 8.70 24.72
C THR A 47 8.48 9.32 24.81
N GLN A 48 8.11 10.22 23.89
CA GLN A 48 6.77 10.80 23.83
C GLN A 48 5.73 9.75 23.41
N GLY A 49 6.14 8.81 22.56
CA GLY A 49 5.25 7.85 21.93
C GLY A 49 4.36 8.52 20.89
N THR A 50 4.08 7.81 19.79
CA THR A 50 3.05 8.23 18.83
C THR A 50 1.86 7.29 18.99
N PRO A 51 0.75 7.72 19.63
CA PRO A 51 -0.41 6.86 19.75
C PRO A 51 -0.95 6.50 18.37
N ALA A 52 -1.42 5.26 18.21
CA ALA A 52 -2.08 4.85 16.99
C ALA A 52 -3.33 5.71 16.75
N ASP A 53 -3.44 6.31 15.56
CA ASP A 53 -4.53 7.23 15.23
C ASP A 53 -5.80 6.55 14.68
N TRP A 54 -5.72 5.25 14.37
CA TRP A 54 -6.81 4.41 13.86
C TRP A 54 -7.54 4.92 12.60
N ARG A 55 -7.02 5.94 11.91
CA ARG A 55 -7.69 6.56 10.74
C ARG A 55 -7.87 5.59 9.57
N GLY A 56 -6.92 4.67 9.41
CA GLY A 56 -7.01 3.59 8.42
C GLY A 56 -8.21 2.68 8.67
N MET A 57 -8.41 2.26 9.93
CA MET A 57 -9.55 1.42 10.31
C MET A 57 -10.87 2.16 10.12
N ALA A 58 -10.96 3.40 10.59
CA ALA A 58 -12.14 4.24 10.40
C ALA A 58 -12.50 4.43 8.91
N SER A 59 -11.49 4.54 8.04
CA SER A 59 -11.71 4.62 6.58
C SER A 59 -12.30 3.33 6.03
N ILE A 60 -11.79 2.17 6.46
CA ILE A 60 -12.27 0.85 6.01
C ILE A 60 -13.71 0.63 6.50
N GLU A 61 -14.01 0.97 7.75
CA GLU A 61 -15.35 0.87 8.31
C GLU A 61 -16.36 1.78 7.59
N ALA A 62 -16.00 3.04 7.34
CA ALA A 62 -16.84 3.99 6.62
C ALA A 62 -17.16 3.50 5.18
N ILE A 63 -16.13 3.04 4.46
CA ILE A 63 -16.29 2.44 3.13
C ILE A 63 -17.19 1.19 3.22
N GLY A 64 -16.99 0.35 4.23
CA GLY A 64 -17.80 -0.85 4.45
C GLY A 64 -19.28 -0.53 4.62
N GLN A 65 -19.61 0.47 5.43
CA GLN A 65 -20.98 0.92 5.65
C GLN A 65 -21.60 1.54 4.39
N GLU A 66 -20.88 2.45 3.73
CA GLU A 66 -21.40 3.20 2.57
C GLU A 66 -21.64 2.32 1.35
N PHE A 67 -20.76 1.35 1.10
CA PHE A 67 -20.86 0.42 -0.02
C PHE A 67 -21.48 -0.93 0.36
N GLN A 68 -22.03 -1.08 1.57
CA GLN A 68 -22.71 -2.29 2.06
C GLN A 68 -21.81 -3.55 1.94
N ILE A 69 -20.55 -3.41 2.33
CA ILE A 69 -19.56 -4.47 2.34
C ILE A 69 -19.41 -4.96 3.78
N GLU A 70 -19.99 -6.12 4.09
CA GLU A 70 -19.93 -6.72 5.43
C GLU A 70 -18.53 -7.20 5.80
N ASN A 71 -17.82 -7.80 4.84
CA ASN A 71 -16.47 -8.33 5.04
C ASN A 71 -15.42 -7.32 4.62
N THR A 72 -14.77 -6.68 5.59
CA THR A 72 -13.71 -5.68 5.36
C THR A 72 -12.51 -6.22 4.57
N HIS A 73 -12.29 -7.55 4.52
CA HIS A 73 -11.29 -8.15 3.65
C HIS A 73 -11.57 -7.96 2.15
N LEU A 74 -12.76 -7.48 1.78
CA LEU A 74 -13.12 -7.12 0.41
C LEU A 74 -12.75 -5.67 0.05
N ILE A 75 -12.20 -4.93 1.01
CA ILE A 75 -11.69 -3.56 0.86
C ILE A 75 -10.17 -3.65 0.78
N LYS A 76 -9.57 -3.13 -0.30
CA LYS A 76 -8.14 -3.24 -0.59
C LYS A 76 -7.50 -1.86 -0.59
N PRO A 77 -7.11 -1.36 0.60
CA PRO A 77 -6.64 0.00 0.75
C PRO A 77 -5.22 0.18 0.21
N GLY A 78 -5.00 1.29 -0.47
CA GLY A 78 -3.71 1.72 -0.96
C GLY A 78 -3.37 1.26 -2.38
N VAL A 79 -2.33 1.90 -2.92
CA VAL A 79 -1.90 1.75 -4.32
C VAL A 79 -1.44 0.33 -4.62
N GLY A 80 -0.48 -0.20 -3.85
CA GLY A 80 0.08 -1.54 -4.11
C GLY A 80 -0.96 -2.65 -4.05
N GLU A 81 -1.87 -2.60 -3.08
CA GLU A 81 -2.96 -3.57 -2.94
C GLU A 81 -3.98 -3.46 -4.07
N THR A 82 -4.35 -2.24 -4.48
CA THR A 82 -5.26 -2.01 -5.61
C THR A 82 -4.64 -2.48 -6.93
N THR A 83 -3.35 -2.19 -7.16
CA THR A 83 -2.61 -2.70 -8.33
C THR A 83 -2.59 -4.22 -8.33
N ARG A 84 -2.25 -4.86 -7.20
CA ARG A 84 -2.21 -6.32 -7.09
C ARG A 84 -3.58 -6.97 -7.34
N VAL A 85 -4.66 -6.31 -6.90
CA VAL A 85 -6.03 -6.73 -7.20
C VAL A 85 -6.26 -6.68 -8.70
N LEU A 86 -6.08 -5.53 -9.35
CA LEU A 86 -6.27 -5.37 -10.79
C LEU A 86 -5.44 -6.38 -11.60
N LEU A 87 -4.20 -6.63 -11.22
CA LEU A 87 -3.33 -7.58 -11.91
C LEU A 87 -3.79 -9.05 -11.82
N ARG A 88 -4.66 -9.41 -10.86
CA ARG A 88 -5.02 -10.82 -10.58
C ARG A 88 -6.52 -11.12 -10.57
N ARG A 89 -7.37 -10.10 -10.48
CA ARG A 89 -8.82 -10.17 -10.39
C ARG A 89 -9.44 -8.83 -10.80
N ILE A 90 -10.75 -8.80 -10.99
CA ILE A 90 -11.44 -7.57 -11.41
C ILE A 90 -12.21 -7.01 -10.21
N PRO A 91 -11.76 -5.90 -9.59
CA PRO A 91 -12.56 -5.20 -8.58
C PRO A 91 -13.82 -4.64 -9.26
N TRP A 92 -14.91 -4.54 -8.52
CA TRP A 92 -16.15 -3.99 -9.09
C TRP A 92 -16.17 -2.45 -9.07
N LYS A 93 -15.29 -1.83 -8.28
CA LYS A 93 -15.11 -0.38 -8.18
C LYS A 93 -13.75 -0.02 -7.60
N ILE A 94 -13.20 1.11 -8.00
CA ILE A 94 -12.02 1.72 -7.38
C ILE A 94 -12.40 3.10 -6.84
N LEU A 95 -12.02 3.37 -5.61
CA LEU A 95 -12.11 4.68 -4.98
C LEU A 95 -10.76 5.38 -5.13
N ILE A 96 -10.74 6.65 -5.49
CA ILE A 96 -9.53 7.48 -5.51
C ILE A 96 -9.74 8.76 -4.72
N GLN A 97 -8.70 9.25 -4.06
CA GLN A 97 -8.75 10.54 -3.40
C GLN A 97 -8.76 11.66 -4.46
N PRO A 98 -9.64 12.68 -4.35
CA PRO A 98 -9.66 13.80 -5.29
C PRO A 98 -8.27 14.42 -5.48
N GLY A 99 -7.92 14.77 -6.71
CA GLY A 99 -6.63 15.37 -7.07
C GLY A 99 -5.43 14.42 -7.10
N SER A 100 -5.64 13.11 -6.91
CA SER A 100 -4.55 12.12 -6.91
C SER A 100 -4.28 11.45 -8.27
N GLN A 101 -4.96 11.88 -9.34
CA GLN A 101 -4.93 11.27 -10.68
C GLN A 101 -3.51 11.10 -11.22
N GLU A 102 -2.67 12.12 -11.05
CA GLU A 102 -1.27 12.08 -11.51
C GLU A 102 -0.47 10.94 -10.87
N LYS A 103 -0.67 10.72 -9.55
CA LYS A 103 -0.02 9.63 -8.80
C LYS A 103 -0.60 8.25 -9.13
N LEU A 104 -1.82 8.23 -9.65
CA LEU A 104 -2.60 7.02 -9.90
C LEU A 104 -2.71 6.65 -11.38
N LYS A 105 -1.90 7.24 -12.26
CA LYS A 105 -1.90 6.95 -13.71
C LYS A 105 -1.96 5.45 -14.04
N HIS A 106 -1.12 4.65 -13.39
CA HIS A 106 -1.09 3.20 -13.61
C HIS A 106 -2.37 2.49 -13.15
N ILE A 107 -3.00 2.94 -12.04
CA ILE A 107 -4.29 2.43 -11.58
C ILE A 107 -5.39 2.79 -12.57
N LEU A 108 -5.44 4.06 -13.02
CA LEU A 108 -6.45 4.54 -13.96
C LEU A 108 -6.38 3.79 -15.29
N LEU A 109 -5.17 3.58 -15.82
CA LEU A 109 -4.94 2.81 -17.04
C LEU A 109 -5.39 1.35 -16.88
N LEU A 110 -5.03 0.69 -15.77
CA LEU A 110 -5.44 -0.70 -15.51
C LEU A 110 -6.96 -0.83 -15.29
N ALA A 111 -7.58 0.18 -14.69
CA ALA A 111 -9.02 0.22 -14.47
C ALA A 111 -9.78 0.39 -15.80
N GLU A 112 -9.32 1.31 -16.65
CA GLU A 112 -9.85 1.52 -18.00
C GLU A 112 -9.77 0.24 -18.85
N ASP A 113 -8.58 -0.39 -18.90
CA ASP A 113 -8.34 -1.66 -19.60
C ASP A 113 -9.28 -2.79 -19.17
N ARG A 114 -9.72 -2.77 -17.91
CA ARG A 114 -10.61 -3.79 -17.32
C ARG A 114 -12.07 -3.37 -17.24
N GLY A 115 -12.42 -2.16 -17.69
CA GLY A 115 -13.76 -1.61 -17.55
C GLY A 115 -14.22 -1.44 -16.10
N VAL A 116 -13.30 -1.22 -15.15
CA VAL A 116 -13.61 -1.00 -13.74
C VAL A 116 -13.95 0.47 -13.52
N PRO A 117 -15.11 0.80 -12.94
CA PRO A 117 -15.45 2.18 -12.63
C PRO A 117 -14.55 2.75 -11.53
N VAL A 118 -14.02 3.94 -11.77
CA VAL A 118 -13.25 4.73 -10.80
C VAL A 118 -14.11 5.89 -10.33
N ILE A 119 -14.21 6.09 -9.02
CA ILE A 119 -14.93 7.23 -8.43
C ILE A 119 -14.04 7.99 -7.44
N GLU A 120 -14.23 9.30 -7.37
CA GLU A 120 -13.59 10.11 -6.34
C GLU A 120 -14.26 9.90 -4.98
N TYR A 121 -13.45 9.75 -3.94
CA TYR A 121 -13.88 9.50 -2.56
C TYR A 121 -12.97 10.25 -1.59
N ALA A 122 -13.48 11.33 -1.00
CA ALA A 122 -12.69 12.20 -0.13
C ALA A 122 -12.54 11.65 1.30
N ASN A 123 -13.46 10.81 1.75
CA ASN A 123 -13.56 10.38 3.15
C ASN A 123 -12.70 9.14 3.46
N MET A 124 -11.43 9.16 3.07
CA MET A 124 -10.49 8.08 3.39
C MET A 124 -9.06 8.60 3.60
N SER A 125 -8.30 7.87 4.42
CA SER A 125 -6.87 8.12 4.67
C SER A 125 -5.93 7.57 3.57
N TYR A 126 -6.48 6.85 2.59
CA TYR A 126 -5.72 6.24 1.51
C TYR A 126 -5.88 7.03 0.20
N THR A 127 -4.85 7.02 -0.65
CA THR A 127 -4.92 7.66 -1.98
C THR A 127 -5.84 6.90 -2.95
N CYS A 128 -5.96 5.58 -2.80
CA CYS A 128 -6.94 4.78 -3.53
C CYS A 128 -7.34 3.53 -2.75
N CYS A 129 -8.44 2.89 -3.15
CA CYS A 129 -8.91 1.64 -2.59
C CYS A 129 -9.65 0.81 -3.64
N GLY A 130 -9.31 -0.47 -3.78
CA GLY A 130 -10.03 -1.41 -4.63
C GLY A 130 -11.14 -2.14 -3.85
N LEU A 131 -12.37 -2.15 -4.37
CA LEU A 131 -13.49 -2.88 -3.79
C LEU A 131 -13.71 -4.17 -4.60
N ILE A 132 -13.60 -5.32 -3.96
CA ILE A 132 -13.80 -6.64 -4.60
C ILE A 132 -15.12 -7.26 -4.17
N ARG A 133 -15.68 -8.14 -5.01
CA ARG A 133 -16.84 -8.94 -4.64
C ARG A 133 -16.40 -10.23 -3.93
N PRO A 134 -17.26 -10.83 -3.09
CA PRO A 134 -17.07 -12.22 -2.68
C PRO A 134 -16.91 -13.10 -3.91
N LEU A 135 -16.06 -14.13 -3.81
CA LEU A 135 -16.07 -15.20 -4.81
C LEU A 135 -17.40 -15.94 -4.64
N GLU A 136 -18.20 -16.03 -5.71
CA GLU A 136 -19.39 -16.88 -5.70
C GLU A 136 -18.94 -18.31 -5.36
N GLN A 137 -19.48 -18.86 -4.27
CA GLN A 137 -19.38 -20.29 -4.03
C GLN A 137 -20.35 -20.95 -5.01
N THR A 138 -19.84 -21.43 -6.14
CA THR A 138 -20.62 -22.31 -7.01
C THR A 138 -21.08 -23.50 -6.15
N SER A 139 -22.38 -23.58 -5.90
CA SER A 139 -23.02 -24.75 -5.28
C SER A 139 -23.38 -25.76 -6.35
#